data_AF-A0A495YS92-F1
#
_entry.id   AF-A0A495YS92-F1
#
_cell.length_a   1.000
_cell.length_b   1.000
_cell.length_c   1.000
_cell.angle_alpha   90.00
_cell.angle_beta   90.00
_cell.angle_gamma   90.00
#
_symmetry.space_group_name_H-M   'P 1'
#
loop_
_entity.id
_entity.type
_entity.pdbx_description
1 polymer ?
#
loop_
_entity_poly.entity_id
_entity_poly.type
_entity_poly.pdbx_seq_one_letter_code
_entity_poly.pdbx_strand_id
1 'polypeptide(L)'
;MKHRLFAASFALAASLLASSSSFAAGVSGVIHFTGSIVEPPCAFALDTADAAHARVRPNCPRPASGQVAFVDAASLRTIKTTAFTQASPAIVLPNRPGSAQAPLIAVVTYQ
;
A
#
# COMPACT_ATOMS: atom_id res chain seq x y z
N MET A 1 62.24 -5.78 -43.90
CA MET A 1 61.44 -6.35 -42.80
C MET A 1 60.82 -5.31 -41.86
N LYS A 2 61.49 -4.18 -41.54
CA LYS A 2 60.98 -3.14 -40.62
C LYS A 2 59.59 -2.56 -40.97
N HIS A 3 59.30 -2.27 -42.24
CA HIS A 3 57.99 -1.69 -42.64
C HIS A 3 56.78 -2.62 -42.38
N ARG A 4 56.99 -3.95 -42.40
CA ARG A 4 55.91 -4.91 -42.13
C ARG A 4 55.55 -4.99 -40.64
N LEU A 5 56.55 -4.84 -39.76
CA LEU A 5 56.35 -4.79 -38.31
C LEU A 5 55.57 -3.54 -37.90
N PHE A 6 55.89 -2.38 -38.49
CA PHE A 6 55.14 -1.15 -38.23
C PHE A 6 53.68 -1.23 -38.69
N ALA A 7 53.43 -1.80 -39.86
CA ALA A 7 52.06 -1.99 -40.36
C ALA A 7 51.25 -2.95 -39.47
N ALA A 8 51.86 -4.03 -38.98
CA ALA A 8 51.22 -4.98 -38.08
C ALA A 8 50.86 -4.35 -36.73
N SER A 9 51.77 -3.57 -36.13
CA SER A 9 51.48 -2.85 -34.88
C SER A 9 50.38 -1.81 -35.06
N PHE A 10 50.34 -1.11 -36.20
CA PHE A 10 49.30 -0.11 -36.49
C PHE A 10 47.92 -0.76 -36.68
N ALA A 11 47.87 -1.89 -37.39
CA ALA A 11 46.64 -2.66 -37.56
C ALA A 11 46.11 -3.19 -36.21
N LEU A 12 47.01 -3.64 -35.33
CA LEU A 12 46.65 -4.15 -34.01
C LEU A 12 46.15 -3.02 -33.09
N ALA A 13 46.82 -1.87 -33.10
CA ALA A 13 46.38 -0.67 -32.36
C ALA A 13 45.02 -0.16 -32.86
N ALA A 14 44.81 -0.12 -34.17
CA ALA A 14 43.52 0.26 -34.76
C ALA A 14 42.40 -0.72 -34.37
N SER A 15 42.69 -2.02 -34.33
CA SER A 15 41.73 -3.06 -33.89
C SER A 15 41.35 -2.90 -32.41
N LEU A 16 42.32 -2.56 -31.55
CA LEU A 16 42.10 -2.30 -30.11
C LEU A 16 41.29 -1.02 -29.87
N LEU A 17 41.52 0.03 -30.67
CA LEU A 17 40.77 1.30 -30.60
C LEU A 17 39.35 1.18 -31.17
N ALA A 18 39.13 0.32 -32.16
CA ALA A 18 37.80 0.08 -32.73
C ALA A 18 36.93 -0.86 -31.87
N SER A 19 37.54 -1.71 -31.05
CA SER A 19 36.81 -2.62 -30.14
C SER A 19 36.39 -1.95 -28.83
N SER A 20 37.02 -0.84 -28.43
CA SER A 20 36.68 -0.10 -27.21
C SER A 20 35.42 0.76 -27.35
N SER A 21 35.03 1.19 -28.55
CA SER A 21 33.77 1.91 -28.78
C SER A 21 32.52 1.05 -28.57
N SER A 22 32.65 -0.28 -28.59
CA SER A 22 31.53 -1.20 -28.39
C SER A 22 31.18 -1.46 -26.92
N PHE A 23 32.02 -1.00 -25.98
CA PHE A 23 31.79 -1.13 -24.53
C PHE A 23 31.14 0.12 -23.89
N ALA A 24 31.03 1.22 -24.64
CA ALA A 24 30.42 2.47 -24.16
C ALA A 24 28.93 2.61 -24.51
N ALA A 25 28.30 1.56 -25.07
CA ALA A 25 26.86 1.47 -25.17
C ALA A 25 26.30 1.11 -23.78
N GLY A 26 26.29 2.10 -22.88
CA GLY A 26 25.68 1.97 -21.57
C GLY A 26 24.21 1.60 -21.75
N VAL A 27 23.87 0.34 -21.45
CA VAL A 27 22.47 -0.09 -21.39
C VAL A 27 21.82 0.68 -20.25
N SER A 28 21.01 1.68 -20.61
CA SER A 28 20.19 2.45 -19.68
C SER A 28 18.78 1.88 -19.72
N GLY A 29 18.18 1.71 -18.54
CA GLY A 29 16.84 1.19 -18.38
C GLY A 29 16.14 1.86 -17.21
N VAL A 30 14.82 1.74 -17.16
CA VAL A 30 14.00 2.28 -16.07
C VAL A 30 13.60 1.14 -15.15
N ILE A 31 13.84 1.30 -13.85
CA ILE A 31 13.34 0.39 -12.82
C ILE A 31 12.09 1.02 -12.20
N HIS A 32 10.96 0.35 -12.32
CA HIS A 32 9.74 0.75 -11.64
C HIS A 32 9.62 0.01 -10.31
N PHE A 33 9.59 0.78 -9.22
CA PHE A 33 9.28 0.26 -7.90
C PHE A 33 7.78 0.46 -7.61
N THR A 34 7.13 -0.58 -7.12
CA THR A 34 5.73 -0.54 -6.68
C THR A 34 5.61 -1.18 -5.31
N GLY A 35 4.81 -0.60 -4.41
CA GLY A 35 4.56 -1.18 -3.09
C GLY A 35 4.30 -0.10 -2.04
N SER A 36 4.06 -0.53 -0.80
CA SER A 36 3.97 0.35 0.37
C SER A 36 5.14 0.08 1.31
N ILE A 37 5.73 1.16 1.86
CA ILE A 37 6.80 1.06 2.87
C ILE A 37 6.22 0.74 4.25
N VAL A 38 4.95 1.08 4.46
CA VAL A 38 4.24 0.90 5.72
C VAL A 38 3.10 -0.09 5.52
N GLU A 39 2.87 -0.91 6.53
CA GLU A 39 1.71 -1.80 6.58
C GLU A 39 0.42 -0.97 6.66
N PRO A 40 -0.59 -1.26 5.81
CA PRO A 40 -1.84 -0.52 5.86
C PRO A 40 -2.57 -0.78 7.18
N PRO A 41 -3.41 0.18 7.63
CA PRO A 41 -4.31 -0.07 8.76
C PRO A 41 -5.29 -1.20 8.43
N CYS A 42 -5.96 -1.73 9.46
CA CYS A 42 -7.02 -2.71 9.25
C CYS A 42 -8.08 -2.16 8.28
N ALA A 43 -8.49 -3.00 7.32
CA ALA A 43 -9.67 -2.74 6.54
C ALA A 43 -10.91 -3.06 7.38
N PHE A 44 -12.01 -2.33 7.19
CA PHE A 44 -13.27 -2.59 7.89
C PHE A 44 -14.34 -2.93 6.85
N ALA A 45 -14.74 -4.20 6.81
CA ALA A 45 -15.78 -4.66 5.90
C ALA A 45 -17.16 -4.37 6.51
N LEU A 46 -18.02 -3.72 5.73
CA LEU A 46 -19.42 -3.52 6.09
C LEU A 46 -20.22 -4.73 5.61
N ASP A 47 -20.87 -5.42 6.55
CA ASP A 47 -21.83 -6.48 6.28
C ASP A 47 -23.24 -5.89 6.39
N THR A 48 -23.92 -5.79 5.25
CA THR A 48 -25.28 -5.26 5.14
C THR A 48 -26.30 -6.35 4.84
N ALA A 49 -25.96 -7.62 5.05
CA ALA A 49 -26.87 -8.74 4.79
C ALA A 49 -28.16 -8.67 5.63
N ASP A 50 -28.08 -8.09 6.82
CA ASP A 50 -29.23 -7.70 7.64
C ASP A 50 -29.39 -6.17 7.58
N ALA A 51 -30.33 -5.69 6.74
CA ALA A 51 -30.59 -4.27 6.55
C ALA A 51 -31.04 -3.55 7.84
N ALA A 52 -31.53 -4.29 8.85
CA ALA A 52 -31.90 -3.74 10.14
C ALA A 52 -30.69 -3.53 11.07
N HIS A 53 -29.63 -4.32 10.90
CA HIS A 53 -28.43 -4.29 11.74
C HIS A 53 -27.17 -4.42 10.88
N ALA A 54 -26.80 -3.33 10.21
CA ALA A 54 -25.49 -3.26 9.56
C ALA A 54 -24.38 -3.59 10.58
N ARG A 55 -23.42 -4.40 10.16
CA ARG A 55 -22.30 -4.83 11.01
C ARG A 55 -20.98 -4.44 10.36
N VAL A 56 -19.99 -4.13 11.17
CA VAL A 56 -18.63 -3.86 10.71
C VAL A 56 -17.71 -4.94 11.25
N ARG A 57 -16.92 -5.55 10.37
CA ARG A 57 -15.92 -6.55 10.75
C ARG A 57 -14.51 -6.03 10.44
N PRO A 58 -13.61 -5.97 11.44
CA PRO A 58 -12.21 -5.68 11.18
C PRO A 58 -11.59 -6.82 10.37
N ASN A 59 -10.86 -6.46 9.32
CA ASN A 59 -10.04 -7.33 8.48
C ASN A 59 -8.61 -6.78 8.49
N CYS A 60 -7.84 -7.24 9.48
CA CYS A 60 -6.49 -6.75 9.74
C CYS A 60 -5.45 -7.67 9.08
N PRO A 61 -4.39 -7.13 8.45
CA PRO A 61 -3.29 -7.92 7.91
C PRO A 61 -2.53 -8.72 8.99
N ARG A 62 -2.48 -8.19 10.21
CA ARG A 62 -1.94 -8.84 11.41
C ARG A 62 -2.93 -8.77 12.57
N PRO A 63 -2.75 -9.61 13.61
CA PRO A 63 -3.50 -9.46 14.85
C PRO A 63 -3.36 -8.04 15.40
N ALA A 64 -4.49 -7.36 15.61
CA ALA A 64 -4.54 -6.00 16.14
C ALA A 64 -5.68 -5.86 17.15
N SER A 65 -5.53 -4.90 18.05
CA SER A 65 -6.54 -4.51 19.03
C SER A 65 -6.73 -3.01 19.05
N GLY A 66 -7.91 -2.58 19.45
CA GLY A 66 -8.20 -1.16 19.53
C GLY A 66 -9.65 -0.89 19.92
N GLN A 67 -10.09 0.33 19.64
CA GLN A 67 -11.45 0.77 19.86
C GLN A 67 -12.01 1.43 18.60
N VAL A 68 -13.29 1.22 18.36
CA VAL A 68 -14.06 1.93 17.34
C VAL A 68 -15.09 2.80 18.05
N ALA A 69 -15.00 4.11 17.85
CA ALA A 69 -15.99 5.08 18.28
C ALA A 69 -16.90 5.45 17.11
N PHE A 70 -18.19 5.22 17.26
CA PHE A 70 -19.23 5.59 16.30
C PHE A 70 -19.73 6.99 16.63
N VAL A 71 -19.55 7.92 15.72
CA VAL A 71 -19.92 9.33 15.85
C VAL A 71 -21.04 9.64 14.86
N ASP A 72 -22.10 10.29 15.33
CA ASP A 72 -23.17 10.79 14.49
C ASP A 72 -22.68 12.04 13.74
N ALA A 73 -22.68 12.04 12.41
CA ALA A 73 -22.16 13.18 11.65
C ALA A 73 -23.03 14.44 11.78
N ALA A 74 -24.31 14.31 12.12
CA ALA A 74 -25.21 15.46 12.30
C ALA A 74 -24.93 16.20 13.63
N SER A 75 -24.74 15.46 14.71
CA SER A 75 -24.52 16.04 16.05
C SER A 75 -23.04 16.11 16.48
N LEU A 76 -22.14 15.45 15.74
CA LEU A 76 -20.73 15.25 16.09
C LEU A 76 -20.50 14.60 17.46
N ARG A 77 -21.51 13.88 17.97
CA ARG A 77 -21.45 13.19 19.25
C ARG A 77 -21.11 11.72 19.06
N THR A 78 -20.26 11.21 19.94
CA THR A 78 -20.02 9.77 20.06
C THR A 78 -21.28 9.11 20.60
N ILE A 79 -21.80 8.15 19.85
CA ILE A 79 -23.01 7.39 20.17
C ILE A 79 -22.65 6.12 20.91
N LYS A 80 -21.58 5.44 20.46
CA LYS A 80 -21.12 4.18 21.03
C LYS A 80 -19.63 4.00 20.77
N THR A 81 -18.92 3.51 21.77
CA THR A 81 -17.55 3.03 21.62
C THR A 81 -17.51 1.53 21.86
N THR A 82 -16.75 0.79 21.07
CA THR A 82 -16.63 -0.67 21.20
C THR A 82 -15.20 -1.10 20.96
N ALA A 83 -14.65 -1.90 21.86
CA ALA A 83 -13.33 -2.50 21.68
C ALA A 83 -13.38 -3.60 20.62
N PHE A 84 -12.29 -3.77 19.88
CA PHE A 84 -12.13 -4.85 18.93
C PHE A 84 -10.76 -5.52 19.09
N THR A 85 -10.73 -6.81 18.75
CA THR A 85 -9.54 -7.65 18.62
C THR A 85 -9.66 -8.46 17.34
N GLN A 86 -8.60 -9.18 16.97
CA GLN A 86 -8.63 -10.11 15.84
C GLN A 86 -9.76 -11.15 15.92
N ALA A 87 -10.13 -11.58 17.13
CA ALA A 87 -11.17 -12.57 17.36
C ALA A 87 -12.56 -11.94 17.56
N SER A 88 -12.69 -10.62 17.45
CA SER A 88 -13.97 -9.96 17.67
C SER A 88 -14.99 -10.38 16.61
N PRO A 89 -16.23 -10.69 17.04
CA PRO A 89 -17.33 -10.86 16.11
C PRO A 89 -17.62 -9.53 15.41
N ALA A 90 -18.47 -9.57 14.38
CA ALA A 90 -18.89 -8.35 13.68
C ALA A 90 -19.53 -7.35 14.67
N ILE A 91 -19.03 -6.12 14.67
CA ILE A 91 -19.46 -5.03 15.54
C ILE A 91 -20.75 -4.47 14.97
N VAL A 92 -21.85 -4.60 15.71
CA VAL A 92 -23.17 -4.08 15.29
C VAL A 92 -23.16 -2.55 15.35
N LEU A 93 -23.56 -1.91 14.25
CA LEU A 93 -23.70 -0.46 14.19
C LEU A 93 -24.79 0.01 15.17
N PRO A 94 -24.57 1.14 15.89
CA PRO A 94 -25.59 1.68 16.76
C PRO A 94 -26.81 2.16 15.94
N ASN A 95 -28.00 1.86 16.45
CA ASN A 95 -29.23 2.42 15.91
C ASN A 95 -29.30 3.92 16.23
N ARG A 96 -29.77 4.73 15.27
CA ARG A 96 -29.89 6.18 15.39
C ARG A 96 -31.33 6.62 15.11
N PRO A 97 -32.20 6.65 16.14
CA PRO A 97 -33.53 7.22 15.98
C PRO A 97 -33.42 8.72 15.71
N GLY A 98 -33.89 9.16 14.54
CA GLY A 98 -33.97 10.59 14.17
C GLY A 98 -32.86 11.13 13.26
N SER A 99 -31.77 10.40 13.03
CA SER A 99 -30.68 10.82 12.12
C SER A 99 -30.32 9.75 11.08
N ALA A 100 -31.30 8.90 10.71
CA ALA A 100 -31.12 7.78 9.78
C ALA A 100 -30.49 8.17 8.42
N GLN A 101 -30.63 9.43 8.00
CA GLN A 101 -30.08 9.96 6.74
C GLN A 101 -28.66 10.55 6.88
N ALA A 102 -28.24 10.93 8.09
CA ALA A 102 -26.92 11.50 8.30
C ALA A 102 -25.86 10.39 8.27
N PRO A 103 -24.64 10.61 7.75
CA PRO A 103 -23.58 9.60 7.82
C PRO A 103 -23.23 9.22 9.27
N LEU A 104 -22.76 7.98 9.46
CA LEU A 104 -22.13 7.54 10.69
C LEU A 104 -20.61 7.49 10.46
N ILE A 105 -19.83 8.09 11.35
CA ILE A 105 -18.37 8.10 11.26
C ILE A 105 -17.84 7.06 12.25
N ALA A 106 -16.98 6.15 11.77
CA ALA A 106 -16.26 5.20 12.62
C ALA A 106 -14.83 5.70 12.81
N VAL A 107 -14.48 6.11 14.03
CA VAL A 107 -13.12 6.51 14.40
C VAL A 107 -12.42 5.32 15.04
N VAL A 108 -11.29 4.90 14.47
CA VAL A 108 -10.55 3.72 14.91
C VAL A 108 -9.28 4.16 15.62
N THR A 109 -9.10 3.71 16.86
CA THR A 109 -7.91 3.94 17.66
C THR A 109 -7.26 2.62 17.98
N TYR A 110 -6.03 2.40 17.51
CA TYR A 110 -5.24 1.20 17.78
C TYR A 110 -4.56 1.28 19.15
N GLN A 111 -4.36 0.11 19.77
CA GLN A 111 -3.63 -0.07 21.03
C GLN A 111 -2.42 -0.99 20.83
#